data_AF-A0A9P7T6J2-F1
#
_entry.id   AF-A0A9P7T6J2-F1
#
_cell.length_a   1.000
_cell.length_b   1.000
_cell.length_c   1.000
_cell.angle_alpha   90.00
_cell.angle_beta   90.00
_cell.angle_gamma   90.00
#
_symmetry.space_group_name_H-M   'P 1'
#
loop_
_entity.id
_entity.type
_entity.pdbx_description
1 polymer ?
#
loop_
_entity_poly.entity_id
_entity_poly.type
_entity_poly.pdbx_seq_one_letter_code
_entity_poly.pdbx_strand_id
1 'polypeptide(L)'
;MATPKLPPVVQQTKLKSNQMANLPTNNIPKAWLGGLLRQITPPAIKLISEQHRYAVASRLDGNTLDHCEMPCQFQQQYGLPCAHTILDLLDHDQALTRDLVHTRWWLQSQ
;
A
#
# COMPACT_ATOMS: atom_id res chain seq x y z
N MET A 1 -7.71 -59.12 12.47
CA MET A 1 -8.57 -57.94 12.21
C MET A 1 -7.70 -56.72 12.34
N ALA A 2 -7.44 -56.04 11.23
CA ALA A 2 -6.44 -54.97 11.12
C ALA A 2 -7.04 -53.62 11.56
N THR A 3 -6.34 -52.92 12.45
CA THR A 3 -6.59 -51.51 12.79
C THR A 3 -6.07 -50.59 11.68
N PRO A 4 -6.86 -49.63 11.17
CA PRO A 4 -6.32 -48.51 10.41
C PRO A 4 -5.95 -47.35 11.36
N LYS A 5 -4.65 -47.05 11.39
CA LYS A 5 -4.07 -45.84 12.00
C LYS A 5 -4.11 -44.74 10.95
N LEU A 6 -4.84 -43.66 11.20
CA LEU A 6 -4.83 -42.42 10.40
C LEU A 6 -4.26 -41.27 11.26
N PRO A 7 -3.53 -40.32 10.63
CA PRO A 7 -2.64 -39.37 11.32
C PRO A 7 -3.40 -38.22 12.02
N PRO A 8 -2.76 -37.55 13.00
CA PRO A 8 -3.35 -36.39 13.66
C PRO A 8 -3.53 -35.25 12.65
N VAL A 9 -4.78 -34.80 12.53
CA VAL A 9 -5.17 -33.66 11.72
C VAL A 9 -4.42 -32.42 12.21
N VAL A 10 -3.86 -31.70 11.25
CA VAL A 10 -3.09 -30.48 11.39
C VAL A 10 -3.83 -29.50 12.28
N GLN A 11 -3.10 -28.99 13.28
CA GLN A 11 -3.53 -27.93 14.18
C GLN A 11 -4.04 -26.76 13.35
N GLN A 12 -5.35 -26.52 13.39
CA GLN A 12 -5.91 -25.23 13.00
C GLN A 12 -5.37 -24.20 13.98
N THR A 13 -4.25 -23.57 13.62
CA THR A 13 -3.83 -22.32 14.24
C THR A 13 -4.90 -21.29 13.93
N LYS A 14 -5.82 -21.17 14.88
CA LYS A 14 -6.70 -20.04 15.13
C LYS A 14 -5.83 -18.78 15.02
N LEU A 15 -5.79 -18.16 13.84
CA LEU A 15 -5.19 -16.86 13.61
C LEU A 15 -5.95 -15.89 14.51
N LYS A 16 -5.34 -15.60 15.66
CA LYS A 16 -5.89 -14.76 16.71
C LYS A 16 -6.29 -13.43 16.09
N SER A 17 -7.57 -13.11 16.20
CA SER A 17 -8.27 -11.90 15.77
C SER A 17 -7.80 -10.61 16.47
N ASN A 18 -6.51 -10.46 16.76
CA ASN A 18 -5.95 -9.39 17.58
C ASN A 18 -4.99 -8.45 16.82
N GLN A 19 -5.12 -8.32 15.49
CA GLN A 19 -4.28 -7.41 14.69
C GLN A 19 -5.06 -6.26 14.01
N MET A 20 -6.27 -5.93 14.48
CA MET A 20 -7.06 -4.80 13.93
C MET A 20 -7.05 -3.53 14.81
N ALA A 21 -6.26 -3.48 15.89
CA ALA A 21 -6.29 -2.37 16.85
C ALA A 21 -5.09 -1.39 16.76
N ASN A 22 -4.25 -1.47 15.72
CA ASN A 22 -3.13 -0.55 15.54
C ASN A 22 -2.91 -0.24 14.05
N LEU A 23 -3.86 0.43 13.42
CA LEU A 23 -3.52 1.21 12.24
C LEU A 23 -2.73 2.44 12.73
N PRO A 24 -1.42 2.58 12.45
CA PRO A 24 -0.67 3.72 12.93
C PRO A 24 -1.20 4.98 12.27
N THR A 25 -1.59 5.92 13.12
CA THR A 25 -1.97 7.28 12.75
C THR A 25 -0.90 7.95 11.88
N ASN A 26 -1.33 8.49 10.74
CA ASN A 26 -0.74 9.60 9.99
C ASN A 26 0.62 9.45 9.29
N ASN A 27 1.24 8.28 9.21
CA ASN A 27 2.54 8.16 8.51
C ASN A 27 2.53 7.01 7.51
N ILE A 28 2.73 7.30 6.22
CA ILE A 28 3.33 6.31 5.32
C ILE A 28 4.61 5.80 6.00
N PRO A 29 4.91 4.49 5.94
CA PRO A 29 6.20 4.00 6.40
C PRO A 29 7.29 4.78 5.68
N LYS A 30 8.13 5.53 6.41
CA LYS A 30 9.32 6.18 5.83
C LYS A 30 10.17 5.18 5.04
N ALA A 31 10.13 3.91 5.45
CA ALA A 31 10.73 2.79 4.74
C ALA A 31 10.18 2.58 3.32
N TRP A 32 8.87 2.73 3.10
CA TRP A 32 8.23 2.52 1.80
C TRP A 32 8.51 3.65 0.80
N LEU A 33 8.54 4.91 1.26
CA LEU A 33 9.02 6.03 0.43
C LEU A 33 10.54 6.06 0.30
N GLY A 34 11.27 5.46 1.24
CA GLY A 34 12.73 5.40 1.25
C GLY A 34 13.39 6.76 1.00
N GLY A 35 14.31 6.80 0.02
CA GLY A 35 15.01 8.01 -0.39
C GLY A 35 14.14 9.05 -1.10
N LEU A 36 12.93 8.69 -1.54
CA LEU A 36 12.01 9.58 -2.23
C LEU A 36 11.55 10.72 -1.32
N LEU A 37 11.41 10.44 -0.02
CA LEU A 37 11.00 11.43 0.99
C LEU A 37 11.87 12.70 1.00
N ARG A 38 13.14 12.60 0.59
CA ARG A 38 14.08 13.73 0.51
C ARG A 38 14.14 14.40 -0.86
N GLN A 39 13.48 13.82 -1.86
CA GLN A 39 13.55 14.23 -3.27
C GLN A 39 12.27 14.92 -3.74
N ILE A 40 11.16 14.77 -3.03
CA ILE A 40 9.86 15.32 -3.42
C ILE A 40 9.35 16.33 -2.39
N THR A 41 8.48 17.23 -2.82
CA THR A 41 7.97 18.31 -1.96
C THR A 41 7.03 17.78 -0.86
N PRO A 42 6.93 18.49 0.29
CA PRO A 42 6.01 18.10 1.36
C PRO A 42 4.54 17.92 0.93
N PRO A 43 3.96 18.77 0.05
CA PRO A 43 2.60 18.53 -0.45
C PRO A 43 2.46 17.22 -1.24
N ALA A 44 3.47 16.82 -2.02
CA ALA A 44 3.46 15.54 -2.72
C ALA A 44 3.45 14.35 -1.74
N ILE A 45 4.28 14.42 -0.69
CA ILE A 45 4.33 13.39 0.35
C ILE A 45 2.96 13.25 1.02
N LYS A 46 2.28 14.37 1.32
CA LYS A 46 0.94 14.35 1.91
C LYS A 46 -0.06 13.65 0.99
N LEU A 47 -0.11 14.03 -0.29
CA LEU A 47 -1.03 13.46 -1.26
C LEU A 47 -0.78 11.95 -1.48
N ILE A 48 0.48 11.53 -1.61
CA ILE A 48 0.84 10.11 -1.70
C ILE A 48 0.43 9.38 -0.42
N SER A 49 0.58 10.02 0.75
CA SER A 49 0.18 9.44 2.04
C SER A 49 -1.31 9.17 2.16
N GLU A 50 -2.12 10.07 1.63
CA GLU A 50 -3.57 9.86 1.56
C GLU A 50 -3.91 8.67 0.67
N GLN A 51 -3.31 8.57 -0.53
CA GLN A 51 -3.53 7.46 -1.45
C GLN A 51 -3.06 6.11 -0.90
N HIS A 52 -1.89 6.07 -0.25
CA HIS A 52 -1.38 4.86 0.39
C HIS A 52 -2.29 4.39 1.53
N ARG A 53 -2.86 5.31 2.31
CA ARG A 53 -3.83 4.95 3.35
C ARG A 53 -5.06 4.27 2.76
N TYR A 54 -5.59 4.79 1.66
CA TYR A 54 -6.71 4.15 0.96
C TYR A 54 -6.33 2.76 0.45
N ALA A 55 -5.17 2.60 -0.18
CA ALA A 55 -4.68 1.31 -0.65
C ALA A 55 -4.54 0.28 0.48
N VAL A 56 -3.92 0.65 1.60
CA VAL A 56 -3.76 -0.23 2.77
C VAL A 56 -5.11 -0.60 3.37
N ALA A 57 -6.04 0.36 3.53
CA ALA A 57 -7.37 0.08 4.06
C ALA A 57 -8.12 -0.94 3.18
N SER A 58 -8.13 -0.73 1.86
CA SER A 58 -8.71 -1.67 0.90
C SER A 58 -8.09 -3.07 0.98
N ARG A 59 -6.75 -3.15 1.08
CA ARG A 59 -6.04 -4.43 1.23
C ARG A 59 -6.43 -5.17 2.51
N LEU A 60 -6.57 -4.46 3.64
CA LEU A 60 -6.91 -5.05 4.93
C LEU A 60 -8.38 -5.45 5.04
N ASP A 61 -9.28 -4.62 4.50
CA ASP A 61 -10.73 -4.87 4.55
C ASP A 61 -11.16 -5.93 3.51
N GLY A 62 -10.26 -6.34 2.61
CA GLY A 62 -10.57 -7.23 1.49
C GLY A 62 -11.49 -6.58 0.44
N ASN A 63 -11.72 -5.27 0.56
CA ASN A 63 -12.54 -4.50 -0.35
C ASN A 63 -11.71 -4.10 -1.57
N THR A 64 -12.22 -4.37 -2.76
CA THR A 64 -11.68 -3.77 -3.98
C THR A 64 -11.86 -2.27 -3.93
N LEU A 65 -10.79 -1.51 -4.21
CA LEU A 65 -10.94 -0.10 -4.52
C LEU A 65 -11.97 0.05 -5.65
N ASP A 66 -12.88 1.02 -5.53
CA ASP A 66 -13.83 1.35 -6.58
C ASP A 66 -13.10 1.54 -7.93
N HIS A 67 -13.79 1.27 -9.04
CA HIS A 67 -13.16 1.29 -10.36
C HIS A 67 -12.40 2.60 -10.60
N CYS A 68 -11.10 2.49 -10.86
CA CYS A 68 -10.29 3.61 -11.32
C CYS A 68 -10.58 3.79 -12.81
N GLU A 69 -11.20 4.90 -13.21
CA GLU A 69 -11.23 5.26 -14.62
C GLU A 69 -9.79 5.37 -15.12
N MET A 70 -9.50 4.85 -16.32
CA MET A 70 -8.18 4.98 -16.95
C MET A 70 -8.23 6.06 -18.02
N PRO A 71 -7.44 7.15 -17.90
CA PRO A 71 -6.47 7.44 -16.84
C PRO A 71 -7.13 7.96 -15.54
N CYS A 72 -6.58 7.58 -14.39
CA CYS A 72 -7.12 7.98 -13.08
C CYS A 72 -7.20 9.50 -12.97
N GLN A 73 -8.35 10.03 -12.53
CA GLN A 73 -8.52 11.47 -12.30
C GLN A 73 -7.44 12.04 -11.35
N PHE A 74 -7.07 11.28 -10.31
CA PHE A 74 -6.01 11.68 -9.40
C PHE A 74 -4.65 11.78 -10.10
N GLN A 75 -4.30 10.81 -10.94
CA GLN A 75 -3.06 10.85 -11.72
C GLN A 75 -3.06 12.00 -12.73
N GLN A 76 -4.19 12.26 -13.39
CA GLN A 76 -4.36 13.39 -14.32
C GLN A 76 -4.17 14.74 -13.62
N GLN A 77 -4.84 14.93 -12.49
CA GLN A 77 -4.80 16.20 -11.75
C GLN A 77 -3.47 16.40 -11.04
N TYR A 78 -2.99 15.36 -10.37
CA TYR A 78 -1.85 15.46 -9.48
C TYR A 78 -0.53 15.02 -10.10
N GLY A 79 -0.49 14.21 -11.15
CA GLY A 79 0.77 13.61 -11.64
C GLY A 79 1.46 12.76 -10.56
N LEU A 80 0.66 12.11 -9.71
CA LEU A 80 1.08 11.28 -8.59
C LEU A 80 0.36 9.93 -8.67
N PRO A 81 0.93 8.84 -8.14
CA PRO A 81 0.28 7.53 -8.16
C PRO A 81 -1.05 7.59 -7.38
N CYS A 82 -2.11 7.01 -7.94
CA CYS A 82 -3.38 6.84 -7.24
C CYS A 82 -3.34 5.62 -6.32
N ALA A 83 -4.38 5.46 -5.48
CA ALA A 83 -4.50 4.33 -4.57
C ALA A 83 -4.40 2.96 -5.28
N HIS A 84 -4.89 2.82 -6.52
CA HIS A 84 -4.79 1.57 -7.28
C HIS A 84 -3.36 1.23 -7.66
N THR A 85 -2.58 2.20 -8.16
CA THR A 85 -1.15 1.99 -8.43
C THR A 85 -0.40 1.65 -7.15
N ILE A 86 -0.73 2.31 -6.03
CA ILE A 86 -0.09 2.01 -4.75
C ILE A 86 -0.47 0.62 -4.25
N LEU A 87 -1.73 0.20 -4.39
CA LEU A 87 -2.18 -1.13 -4.03
C LEU A 87 -1.41 -2.21 -4.82
N ASP A 88 -1.27 -2.03 -6.13
CA ASP A 88 -0.48 -2.92 -6.98
C ASP A 88 0.98 -3.02 -6.52
N LEU A 89 1.62 -1.89 -6.20
CA LEU A 89 2.97 -1.90 -5.63
C LEU A 89 3.03 -2.64 -4.29
N LEU A 90 2.03 -2.45 -3.42
CA LEU A 90 1.98 -3.11 -2.11
C LEU A 90 1.73 -4.62 -2.23
N ASP A 91 0.97 -5.07 -3.22
CA ASP A 91 0.70 -6.49 -3.48
C ASP A 91 1.93 -7.20 -4.07
N HIS A 92 2.80 -6.46 -4.76
CA HIS A 92 4.07 -6.96 -5.31
C HIS A 92 5.29 -6.67 -4.41
N ASP A 93 5.09 -6.17 -3.18
CA ASP A 93 6.15 -5.75 -2.25
C ASP A 93 7.18 -4.77 -2.87
N GLN A 94 6.71 -3.91 -3.78
CA GLN A 94 7.50 -2.90 -4.46
C GLN A 94 7.44 -1.54 -3.74
N ALA A 95 8.57 -0.85 -3.73
CA ALA A 95 8.67 0.53 -3.24
C ALA A 95 8.24 1.52 -4.34
N LEU A 96 7.77 2.70 -3.93
CA LEU A 96 7.45 3.76 -4.87
C LEU A 96 8.72 4.30 -5.54
N THR A 97 8.76 4.24 -6.87
CA THR A 97 9.88 4.75 -7.65
C THR A 97 9.65 6.20 -8.09
N ARG A 98 10.76 6.85 -8.47
CA ARG A 98 10.76 8.24 -8.94
C ARG A 98 9.98 8.42 -10.25
N ASP A 99 9.92 7.39 -11.08
CA ASP A 99 9.25 7.43 -12.39
C ASP A 99 7.73 7.60 -12.27
N LEU A 100 7.16 7.22 -11.13
CA LEU A 100 5.73 7.36 -10.84
C LEU A 100 5.35 8.73 -10.30
N VAL A 101 6.33 9.62 -10.07
CA VAL A 101 6.11 10.97 -9.54
C VAL A 101 6.49 12.01 -10.58
N HIS A 102 5.52 12.81 -11.01
CA HIS A 102 5.74 13.87 -11.98
C HIS A 102 6.80 14.89 -11.49
N THR A 103 7.67 15.33 -12.40
CA THR A 103 8.84 16.18 -12.12
C THR A 103 8.51 17.48 -11.38
N ARG A 104 7.30 18.01 -11.56
CA ARG A 104 6.78 19.19 -10.83
C ARG A 104 6.82 19.06 -9.30
N TRP A 105 6.83 17.82 -8.78
CA TRP A 105 6.90 17.55 -7.35
C TRP A 105 8.32 17.34 -6.85
N TRP A 106 9.30 17.32 -7.75
CA TRP A 106 10.69 17.11 -7.36
C TRP A 106 11.21 18.40 -6.75
N LEU A 107 11.90 18.27 -5.63
CA LEU A 107 12.74 19.34 -5.13
C LEU A 107 13.82 19.56 -6.18
N GLN A 108 14.01 20.81 -6.62
CA GLN A 108 15.13 21.15 -7.49
C GLN A 108 16.39 20.62 -6.82
N SER A 109 17.17 19.84 -7.58
CA SER A 109 18.49 19.38 -7.16
C SER A 109 19.27 20.60 -6.67
N GLN A 110 19.67 20.57 -5.40
CA GLN A 110 20.81 21.34 -4.93
C GLN A 110 22.04 20.94 -5.75
#